data_AF-A0A6P8WU97-F1
#
_entry.id   AF-A0A6P8WU97-F1
#
_cell.length_a   1.000
_cell.length_b   1.000
_cell.length_c   1.000
_cell.angle_alpha   90.00
_cell.angle_beta   90.00
_cell.angle_gamma   90.00
#
_symmetry.space_group_name_H-M   'P 1'
#
loop_
_entity.id
_entity.type
_entity.pdbx_description
1 polymer ?
#
loop_
_entity_poly.entity_id
_entity_poly.type
_entity_poly.pdbx_seq_one_letter_code
_entity_poly.pdbx_strand_id
1 'polypeptide(L)'
;MSLNISNSFGLTCKVLSKQCDSPQINSWATYSLLELLKCLNAKEKLLLTKYFCQLPLSVGSFRVLRQLQQLRILTATEYICSILDEEQLQLILIEFLESEHDLLANLFIAAHYDSLNTIKLNNMLDTALRHLFGALANNPKISNLNYMEPLSKSLPADVLINVCLEMHLSILLELHEVEDVSMAFKLFSTWINEGVDELTFVKSLTGKLLVRHQKEMLNFLFKMSATSNFKHWKYYLIAVQSIASLNNTETISFAKKYLKSRLLHVASLGCQLSMLHLLLTARAVAATTLNIQQNLDNYAQWYKQYIGEMSYGLSNEQFQIVLNLLDDSVHYELEIDYLEIHAAIAISPGGKLVQAYKTKCKSHLARLKAASKQKDNK
;
A
#
# COMPACT_ATOMS: atom_id res chain seq x y z
N MET A 1 -20.21 -11.56 44.99
CA MET A 1 -20.41 -12.34 43.75
C MET A 1 -20.01 -13.77 44.02
N SER A 2 -20.87 -14.75 43.72
CA SER A 2 -20.56 -16.17 43.87
C SER A 2 -19.37 -16.55 42.97
N LEU A 3 -18.30 -17.10 43.56
CA LEU A 3 -17.14 -17.67 42.86
C LEU A 3 -17.33 -19.16 42.50
N ASN A 4 -18.52 -19.70 42.76
CA ASN A 4 -18.85 -21.10 42.50
C ASN A 4 -19.28 -21.28 41.04
N ILE A 5 -18.81 -22.35 40.43
CA ILE A 5 -19.19 -22.75 39.07
C ILE A 5 -20.65 -23.25 39.14
N SER A 6 -21.49 -22.73 38.26
CA SER A 6 -22.89 -23.15 38.15
C SER A 6 -22.99 -24.58 37.60
N ASN A 7 -24.02 -25.31 38.03
CA ASN A 7 -24.31 -26.65 37.49
C ASN A 7 -24.61 -26.61 35.97
N SER A 8 -24.98 -25.45 35.43
CA SER A 8 -25.25 -25.23 34.01
C SER A 8 -23.99 -25.05 33.16
N PHE A 9 -22.81 -24.83 33.75
CA PHE A 9 -21.58 -24.57 32.97
C PHE A 9 -21.24 -25.70 31.99
N GLY A 10 -21.37 -26.96 32.42
CA GLY A 10 -21.14 -28.12 31.56
C GLY A 10 -22.11 -28.21 30.38
N LEU A 11 -23.35 -27.73 30.52
CA LEU A 11 -24.30 -27.62 29.42
C LEU A 11 -23.83 -26.56 28.43
N THR A 12 -23.38 -25.40 28.91
CA THR A 12 -22.86 -24.32 28.06
C THR A 12 -21.69 -24.79 27.20
N CYS A 13 -20.71 -25.52 27.78
CA CYS A 13 -19.59 -26.07 27.01
C CYS A 13 -20.05 -27.04 25.90
N LYS A 14 -21.00 -27.92 26.21
CA LYS A 14 -21.55 -28.89 25.23
C LYS A 14 -22.28 -28.18 24.09
N VAL A 15 -23.11 -27.18 24.40
CA VAL A 15 -23.82 -26.40 23.39
C VAL A 15 -22.84 -25.62 22.53
N LEU A 16 -21.81 -25.01 23.15
CA LEU A 16 -20.77 -24.27 22.44
C LEU A 16 -20.00 -25.18 21.46
N SER A 17 -19.52 -26.35 21.90
CA SER A 17 -18.80 -27.29 21.02
C SER A 17 -19.68 -27.76 19.87
N LYS A 18 -20.95 -28.09 20.13
CA LYS A 18 -21.91 -28.45 19.08
C LYS A 18 -22.13 -27.33 18.06
N GLN A 19 -22.09 -26.08 18.49
CA GLN A 19 -22.19 -24.92 17.59
C GLN A 19 -20.92 -24.68 16.77
N CYS A 20 -19.74 -25.06 17.28
CA CYS A 20 -18.50 -25.04 16.48
C CYS A 20 -18.55 -26.07 15.35
N ASP A 21 -19.12 -27.26 15.59
CA ASP A 21 -19.16 -28.33 14.60
C ASP A 21 -20.26 -28.18 13.55
N SER A 22 -21.27 -27.34 13.83
CA SER A 22 -22.42 -27.16 12.93
C SER A 22 -22.19 -26.04 11.90
N PRO A 23 -22.22 -26.33 10.59
CA PRO A 23 -22.15 -25.30 9.56
C PRO A 23 -23.44 -24.45 9.49
N GLN A 24 -24.58 -24.99 9.93
CA GLN A 24 -25.88 -24.34 9.76
C GLN A 24 -26.12 -23.23 10.79
N ILE A 25 -26.62 -22.09 10.31
CA ILE A 25 -27.11 -20.97 11.12
C ILE A 25 -28.58 -21.26 11.46
N ASN A 26 -28.83 -22.00 12.54
CA ASN A 26 -30.16 -22.03 13.13
C ASN A 26 -30.29 -20.83 14.06
N SER A 27 -31.13 -19.85 13.71
CA SER A 27 -31.32 -18.60 14.46
C SER A 27 -31.68 -18.84 15.93
N TRP A 28 -32.49 -19.87 16.19
CA TRP A 28 -32.86 -20.26 17.55
C TRP A 28 -31.68 -20.83 18.33
N ALA A 29 -30.82 -21.61 17.68
CA ALA A 29 -29.66 -22.22 18.31
C ALA A 29 -28.55 -21.19 18.60
N THR A 30 -28.39 -20.19 17.72
CA THR A 30 -27.53 -19.02 17.94
C THR A 30 -28.04 -18.17 19.12
N TYR A 31 -29.34 -17.88 19.16
CA TYR A 31 -29.95 -17.14 20.26
C TYR A 31 -29.79 -17.89 21.60
N SER A 32 -30.02 -19.20 21.60
CA SER A 32 -29.87 -20.05 22.78
C SER A 32 -28.44 -20.03 23.35
N LEU A 33 -27.41 -20.09 22.50
CA LEU A 33 -26.02 -19.99 22.96
C LEU A 33 -25.74 -18.60 23.56
N LEU A 34 -26.16 -17.52 22.90
CA LEU A 34 -25.95 -16.16 23.40
C LEU A 34 -26.56 -15.93 24.79
N GLU A 35 -27.77 -16.43 25.04
CA GLU A 35 -28.40 -16.32 26.37
C GLU A 35 -27.64 -17.11 27.43
N LEU A 36 -27.17 -18.33 27.12
CA LEU A 36 -26.33 -19.11 28.05
C LEU A 36 -25.01 -18.40 28.36
N LEU A 37 -24.37 -17.78 27.37
CA LEU A 37 -23.12 -17.04 27.54
C LEU A 37 -23.28 -15.78 28.42
N LYS A 38 -24.43 -15.10 28.35
CA LYS A 38 -24.75 -13.94 29.20
C LYS A 38 -24.88 -14.29 30.68
N CYS A 39 -25.27 -15.52 31.00
CA CYS A 39 -25.44 -15.98 32.38
C CYS A 39 -24.12 -16.32 33.10
N LEU A 40 -22.98 -16.37 32.38
CA LEU A 40 -21.71 -16.80 32.95
C LEU A 40 -21.11 -15.76 33.90
N ASN A 41 -20.62 -16.24 35.04
CA ASN A 41 -19.81 -15.42 35.94
C ASN A 41 -18.35 -15.30 35.46
N ALA A 42 -17.55 -14.43 36.09
CA ALA A 42 -16.18 -14.15 35.66
C ALA A 42 -15.27 -15.39 35.62
N LYS A 43 -15.40 -16.31 36.59
CA LYS A 43 -14.61 -17.55 36.63
C LYS A 43 -15.02 -18.51 35.52
N GLU A 44 -16.32 -18.63 35.27
CA GLU A 44 -16.84 -19.45 34.17
C GLU A 44 -16.45 -18.90 32.80
N LYS A 45 -16.46 -17.58 32.61
CA LYS A 45 -15.95 -16.95 31.38
C LYS A 45 -14.49 -17.32 31.14
N LEU A 46 -13.63 -17.20 32.16
CA LEU A 46 -12.22 -17.60 32.06
C LEU A 46 -12.05 -19.09 31.71
N LEU A 47 -12.83 -19.97 32.33
CA LEU A 47 -12.78 -21.40 32.04
C LEU A 47 -13.28 -21.71 30.62
N LEU A 48 -14.35 -21.05 30.17
CA LEU A 48 -14.89 -21.22 28.83
C LEU A 48 -13.89 -20.76 27.77
N THR A 49 -13.20 -19.65 28.01
CA THR A 49 -12.13 -19.15 27.13
C THR A 49 -11.03 -20.19 26.95
N LYS A 50 -10.53 -20.76 28.05
CA LYS A 50 -9.53 -21.84 27.99
C LYS A 50 -10.05 -23.08 27.27
N TYR A 51 -11.31 -23.46 27.52
CA TYR A 51 -11.94 -24.58 26.86
C TYR A 51 -12.05 -24.36 25.35
N PHE A 52 -12.53 -23.19 24.91
CA PHE A 52 -12.69 -22.84 23.50
C PHE A 52 -11.35 -22.88 22.75
N CYS A 53 -10.29 -22.32 23.33
CA CYS A 53 -8.94 -22.35 22.73
C CYS A 53 -8.35 -23.76 22.57
N GLN A 54 -8.89 -24.77 23.26
CA GLN A 54 -8.45 -26.16 23.14
C GLN A 54 -9.30 -26.97 22.14
N LEU A 55 -10.39 -26.39 21.63
CA LEU A 55 -11.22 -27.08 20.65
C LEU A 55 -10.51 -27.11 19.28
N PRO A 56 -10.70 -28.19 18.51
CA PRO A 56 -10.25 -28.21 17.13
C PRO A 56 -10.97 -27.13 16.32
N LEU A 57 -10.29 -26.60 15.31
CA LEU A 57 -10.90 -25.66 14.38
C LEU A 57 -11.93 -26.39 13.51
N SER A 58 -13.19 -25.95 13.58
CA SER A 58 -14.34 -26.48 12.84
C SER A 58 -15.05 -25.34 12.08
N VAL A 59 -15.92 -25.70 11.14
CA VAL A 59 -16.61 -24.75 10.23
C VAL A 59 -17.36 -23.63 10.97
N GLY A 60 -17.90 -23.91 12.15
CA GLY A 60 -18.63 -22.93 12.97
C GLY A 60 -17.79 -22.16 13.98
N SER A 61 -16.50 -22.46 14.12
CA SER A 61 -15.65 -21.90 15.20
C SER A 61 -15.57 -20.37 15.15
N PHE A 62 -15.40 -19.76 13.98
CA PHE A 62 -15.31 -18.29 13.88
C PHE A 62 -16.64 -17.58 14.15
N ARG A 63 -17.77 -18.20 13.79
CA ARG A 63 -19.09 -17.73 14.20
C ARG A 63 -19.23 -17.70 15.73
N VAL A 64 -18.80 -18.77 16.40
CA VAL A 64 -18.83 -18.83 17.88
C VAL A 64 -17.85 -17.81 18.48
N LEU A 65 -16.64 -17.67 17.93
CA LEU A 65 -15.66 -16.68 18.35
C LEU A 65 -16.21 -15.25 18.27
N ARG A 66 -16.94 -14.89 17.20
CA ARG A 66 -17.63 -13.60 17.09
C ARG A 66 -18.62 -13.38 18.23
N GLN A 67 -19.40 -14.39 18.60
CA GLN A 67 -20.36 -14.30 19.72
C GLN A 67 -19.63 -14.11 21.06
N LEU A 68 -18.53 -14.83 21.27
CA LEU A 68 -17.68 -14.66 22.46
C LEU A 68 -17.07 -13.26 22.52
N GLN A 69 -16.62 -12.71 21.38
CA GLN A 69 -16.07 -11.36 21.27
C GLN A 69 -17.13 -10.30 21.59
N GLN A 70 -18.35 -10.43 21.04
CA GLN A 70 -19.46 -9.52 21.31
C GLN A 70 -19.80 -9.44 22.81
N LEU A 71 -19.68 -10.56 23.53
CA LEU A 71 -19.95 -10.65 24.96
C LEU A 71 -18.70 -10.39 25.84
N ARG A 72 -17.57 -10.02 25.23
CA ARG A 72 -16.28 -9.76 25.90
C ARG A 72 -15.83 -10.95 26.77
N ILE A 73 -16.03 -12.17 26.28
CA ILE A 73 -15.60 -13.40 26.94
C ILE A 73 -14.23 -13.82 26.43
N LEU A 74 -14.05 -13.80 25.11
CA LEU A 74 -12.81 -14.09 24.41
C LEU A 74 -12.78 -13.23 23.14
N THR A 75 -11.70 -12.49 22.95
CA THR A 75 -11.46 -11.67 21.75
C THR A 75 -10.72 -12.47 20.68
N ALA A 76 -10.79 -12.01 19.43
CA ALA A 76 -9.99 -12.59 18.35
C ALA A 76 -8.49 -12.53 18.68
N THR A 77 -8.06 -11.43 19.28
CA THR A 77 -6.67 -11.23 19.75
C THR A 77 -6.23 -12.30 20.73
N GLU A 78 -6.99 -12.52 21.81
CA GLU A 78 -6.68 -13.54 22.81
C GLU A 78 -6.66 -14.95 22.20
N TYR A 79 -7.58 -15.23 21.28
CA TYR A 79 -7.64 -16.52 20.58
C TYR A 79 -6.40 -16.75 19.71
N ILE A 80 -6.08 -15.80 18.83
CA ILE A 80 -4.90 -15.86 17.96
C ILE A 80 -3.62 -15.97 18.77
N CYS A 81 -3.48 -15.19 19.84
CA CYS A 81 -2.30 -15.25 20.69
C CYS A 81 -2.15 -16.57 21.46
N SER A 82 -3.22 -17.35 21.62
CA SER A 82 -3.20 -18.66 22.28
C SER A 82 -2.75 -19.81 21.38
N ILE A 83 -2.75 -19.60 20.06
CA ILE A 83 -2.34 -20.61 19.07
C ILE A 83 -0.81 -20.64 19.00
N LEU A 84 -0.24 -21.83 19.17
CA LEU A 84 1.21 -22.05 19.13
C LEU A 84 1.69 -22.58 17.77
N ASP A 85 0.80 -23.24 17.01
CA ASP A 85 1.13 -23.77 15.70
C ASP A 85 1.05 -22.68 14.64
N GLU A 86 2.19 -22.40 13.99
CA GLU A 86 2.29 -21.30 13.02
C GLU A 86 1.51 -21.59 11.74
N GLU A 87 1.46 -22.84 11.27
CA GLU A 87 0.68 -23.21 10.08
C GLU A 87 -0.82 -23.02 10.32
N GLN A 88 -1.35 -23.54 11.42
CA GLN A 88 -2.74 -23.33 11.80
C GLN A 88 -3.06 -21.85 11.96
N LEU A 89 -2.16 -21.08 12.57
CA LEU A 89 -2.33 -19.64 12.71
C LEU A 89 -2.45 -18.94 11.35
N GLN A 90 -1.57 -19.26 10.39
CA GLN A 90 -1.62 -18.66 9.06
C GLN A 90 -2.94 -18.99 8.33
N LEU A 91 -3.42 -20.25 8.43
CA LEU A 91 -4.71 -20.64 7.87
C LEU A 91 -5.88 -19.85 8.47
N ILE A 92 -5.86 -19.61 9.77
CA ILE A 92 -6.88 -18.80 10.44
C ILE A 92 -6.83 -17.34 9.98
N LEU A 93 -5.63 -16.77 9.86
CA LEU A 93 -5.46 -15.38 9.39
C LEU A 93 -5.91 -15.21 7.94
N ILE A 94 -5.71 -16.23 7.09
CA ILE A 94 -6.24 -16.25 5.73
C ILE A 94 -7.78 -16.21 5.76
N GLU A 95 -8.43 -17.01 6.61
CA GLU A 95 -9.90 -16.96 6.72
C GLU A 95 -10.38 -15.58 7.25
N PHE A 96 -9.60 -14.95 8.13
CA PHE A 96 -9.89 -13.58 8.60
C PHE A 96 -9.82 -12.55 7.48
N LEU A 97 -8.87 -12.70 6.56
CA LEU A 97 -8.73 -11.86 5.37
C LEU A 97 -9.82 -12.16 4.32
N GLU A 98 -10.30 -13.40 4.22
CA GLU A 98 -11.29 -13.78 3.20
C GLU A 98 -12.74 -13.56 3.64
N SER A 99 -13.10 -13.82 4.90
CA SER A 99 -14.51 -13.85 5.31
C SER A 99 -14.82 -13.32 6.72
N GLU A 100 -13.84 -13.28 7.62
CA GLU A 100 -14.05 -12.96 9.04
C GLU A 100 -13.54 -11.57 9.45
N HIS A 101 -14.02 -10.53 8.74
CA HIS A 101 -13.48 -9.17 8.83
C HIS A 101 -13.68 -8.46 10.19
N ASP A 102 -14.74 -8.78 10.94
CA ASP A 102 -14.94 -8.25 12.30
C ASP A 102 -13.90 -8.78 13.29
N LEU A 103 -13.45 -10.02 13.08
CA LEU A 103 -12.37 -10.62 13.88
C LEU A 103 -11.03 -10.02 13.46
N LEU A 104 -10.81 -9.83 12.16
CA LEU A 104 -9.63 -9.13 11.63
C LEU A 104 -9.51 -7.70 12.18
N ALA A 105 -10.62 -6.95 12.24
CA ALA A 105 -10.64 -5.59 12.77
C ALA A 105 -10.18 -5.55 14.24
N ASN A 106 -10.56 -6.54 15.05
CA ASN A 106 -10.09 -6.65 16.43
C ASN A 106 -8.56 -6.80 16.50
N LEU A 107 -7.95 -7.56 15.59
CA LEU A 107 -6.49 -7.72 15.54
C LEU A 107 -5.77 -6.41 15.22
N PHE A 108 -6.24 -5.65 14.23
CA PHE A 108 -5.65 -4.33 13.92
C PHE A 108 -5.79 -3.34 15.07
N ILE A 109 -6.94 -3.31 15.74
CA ILE A 109 -7.16 -2.47 16.92
C ILE A 109 -6.21 -2.85 18.05
N ALA A 110 -6.07 -4.14 18.34
CA ALA A 110 -5.17 -4.62 19.39
C ALA A 110 -3.69 -4.41 19.02
N ALA A 111 -3.32 -4.56 17.74
CA ALA A 111 -1.97 -4.27 17.27
C ALA A 111 -1.55 -2.82 17.56
N HIS A 112 -2.50 -1.89 17.66
CA HIS A 112 -2.24 -0.50 18.04
C HIS A 112 -2.31 -0.25 19.56
N TYR A 113 -3.37 -0.73 20.24
CA TYR A 113 -3.64 -0.34 21.63
C TYR A 113 -3.19 -1.34 22.69
N ASP A 114 -2.96 -2.61 22.34
CA ASP A 114 -2.52 -3.64 23.29
C ASP A 114 -0.98 -3.73 23.32
N SER A 115 -0.37 -2.90 24.16
CA SER A 115 1.09 -2.80 24.29
C SER A 115 1.80 -4.12 24.62
N LEU A 116 1.11 -5.09 25.21
CA LEU A 116 1.69 -6.39 25.54
C LEU A 116 1.81 -7.28 24.29
N ASN A 117 0.85 -7.18 23.37
CA ASN A 117 0.78 -8.02 22.18
C ASN A 117 1.13 -7.29 20.88
N THR A 118 1.35 -5.96 20.91
CA THR A 118 1.65 -5.12 19.74
C THR A 118 2.65 -5.76 18.80
N ILE A 119 3.85 -6.12 19.27
CA ILE A 119 4.91 -6.67 18.41
C ILE A 119 4.48 -8.00 17.79
N LYS A 120 3.93 -8.90 18.61
CA LYS A 120 3.47 -10.23 18.17
C LYS A 120 2.39 -10.12 17.10
N LEU A 121 1.38 -9.28 17.32
CA LEU A 121 0.26 -9.08 16.39
C LEU A 121 0.71 -8.41 15.10
N ASN A 122 1.57 -7.39 15.17
CA ASN A 122 2.10 -6.74 13.97
C ASN A 122 2.88 -7.73 13.11
N ASN A 123 3.73 -8.58 13.70
CA ASN A 123 4.46 -9.62 12.96
C ASN A 123 3.53 -10.65 12.29
N MET A 124 2.46 -11.05 12.99
CA MET A 124 1.47 -12.00 12.46
C MET A 124 0.70 -11.41 11.28
N LEU A 125 0.20 -10.19 11.42
CA LEU A 125 -0.52 -9.47 10.37
C LEU A 125 0.40 -9.19 9.18
N ASP A 126 1.63 -8.76 9.42
CA ASP A 126 2.65 -8.51 8.39
C ASP A 126 2.94 -9.79 7.60
N THR A 127 3.17 -10.93 8.28
CA THR A 127 3.41 -12.22 7.61
C THR A 127 2.22 -12.65 6.74
N ALA A 128 1.00 -12.56 7.28
CA ALA A 128 -0.21 -12.94 6.54
C ALA A 128 -0.42 -12.06 5.30
N LEU A 129 -0.22 -10.74 5.43
CA LEU A 129 -0.32 -9.80 4.32
C LEU A 129 0.80 -9.98 3.30
N ARG A 130 2.03 -10.31 3.71
CA ARG A 130 3.13 -10.66 2.79
C ARG A 130 2.80 -11.88 1.95
N HIS A 131 2.25 -12.93 2.55
CA HIS A 131 1.81 -14.11 1.81
C HIS A 131 0.71 -13.75 0.80
N LEU A 132 -0.31 -12.98 1.23
CA LEU A 132 -1.39 -12.54 0.35
C LEU A 132 -0.88 -11.67 -0.82
N PHE A 133 -0.04 -10.66 -0.54
CA PHE A 133 0.44 -9.73 -1.55
C PHE A 133 1.47 -10.38 -2.48
N GLY A 134 2.31 -11.29 -1.97
CA GLY A 134 3.18 -12.12 -2.80
C GLY A 134 2.38 -13.04 -3.72
N ALA A 135 1.28 -13.63 -3.24
CA ALA A 135 0.39 -14.42 -4.08
C ALA A 135 -0.30 -13.55 -5.14
N LEU A 136 -0.75 -12.35 -4.79
CA LEU A 136 -1.38 -11.40 -5.73
C LEU A 136 -0.41 -10.83 -6.76
N ALA A 137 0.85 -10.63 -6.42
CA ALA A 137 1.89 -10.23 -7.38
C ALA A 137 2.09 -11.28 -8.48
N ASN A 138 1.96 -12.57 -8.14
CA ASN A 138 2.08 -13.68 -9.07
C ASN A 138 0.75 -14.00 -9.80
N ASN A 139 -0.37 -13.88 -9.10
CA ASN A 139 -1.71 -14.12 -9.63
C ASN A 139 -2.71 -13.08 -9.09
N PRO A 140 -2.87 -11.93 -9.78
CA PRO A 140 -3.72 -10.83 -9.33
C PRO A 140 -5.21 -11.17 -9.15
N LYS A 141 -5.67 -12.31 -9.66
CA LYS A 141 -7.08 -12.73 -9.61
C LYS A 141 -7.39 -13.67 -8.43
N ILE A 142 -6.39 -14.06 -7.63
CA ILE A 142 -6.57 -15.04 -6.55
C ILE A 142 -7.45 -14.53 -5.40
N SER A 143 -7.47 -13.21 -5.16
CA SER A 143 -8.30 -12.58 -4.15
C SER A 143 -8.80 -11.23 -4.64
N ASN A 144 -9.96 -10.80 -4.15
CA ASN A 144 -10.58 -9.52 -4.48
C ASN A 144 -10.38 -8.45 -3.38
N LEU A 145 -9.61 -8.80 -2.34
CA LEU A 145 -9.30 -7.95 -1.18
C LEU A 145 -10.57 -7.44 -0.49
N ASN A 146 -11.58 -8.31 -0.32
CA ASN A 146 -12.88 -7.93 0.23
C ASN A 146 -12.83 -7.40 1.68
N TYR A 147 -11.82 -7.78 2.47
CA TYR A 147 -11.63 -7.29 3.84
C TYR A 147 -11.40 -5.79 3.91
N MET A 148 -10.97 -5.16 2.82
CA MET A 148 -10.57 -3.76 2.82
C MET A 148 -11.71 -2.80 3.14
N GLU A 149 -12.87 -3.00 2.52
CA GLU A 149 -14.00 -2.10 2.72
C GLU A 149 -14.56 -2.20 4.16
N PRO A 150 -14.80 -3.39 4.73
CA PRO A 150 -15.17 -3.54 6.14
C PRO A 150 -14.15 -2.92 7.10
N LEU A 151 -12.85 -3.17 6.92
CA LEU A 151 -11.81 -2.57 7.77
C LEU A 151 -11.85 -1.04 7.73
N SER A 152 -12.00 -0.45 6.53
CA SER A 152 -12.08 1.01 6.38
C SER A 152 -13.25 1.63 7.14
N LYS A 153 -14.33 0.87 7.38
CA LYS A 153 -15.53 1.31 8.09
C LYS A 153 -15.45 1.04 9.60
N SER A 154 -14.76 -0.02 10.00
CA SER A 154 -14.75 -0.49 11.39
C SER A 154 -13.57 0.04 12.22
N LEU A 155 -12.45 0.39 11.58
CA LEU A 155 -11.24 0.81 12.29
C LEU A 155 -11.30 2.29 12.70
N PRO A 156 -10.83 2.64 13.91
CA PRO A 156 -10.51 4.02 14.27
C PRO A 156 -9.48 4.63 13.31
N ALA A 157 -9.53 5.96 13.11
CA ALA A 157 -8.71 6.64 12.11
C ALA A 157 -7.19 6.51 12.36
N ASP A 158 -6.76 6.58 13.62
CA ASP A 158 -5.37 6.37 14.04
C ASP A 158 -4.90 4.92 13.78
N VAL A 159 -5.75 3.92 14.05
CA VAL A 159 -5.45 2.51 13.73
C VAL A 159 -5.39 2.29 12.21
N LEU A 160 -6.36 2.85 11.48
CA LEU A 160 -6.43 2.74 10.02
C LEU A 160 -5.19 3.36 9.36
N ILE A 161 -4.76 4.53 9.81
CA ILE A 161 -3.61 5.24 9.23
C ILE A 161 -2.29 4.63 9.73
N ASN A 162 -2.07 4.54 11.04
CA ASN A 162 -0.75 4.24 11.59
C ASN A 162 -0.41 2.75 11.60
N VAL A 163 -1.40 1.86 11.49
CA VAL A 163 -1.16 0.41 11.47
C VAL A 163 -1.57 -0.16 10.12
N CYS A 164 -2.84 -0.04 9.76
CA CYS A 164 -3.36 -0.70 8.56
C CYS A 164 -2.71 -0.13 7.29
N LEU A 165 -2.77 1.18 7.06
CA LEU A 165 -2.21 1.81 5.86
C LEU A 165 -0.69 1.62 5.75
N GLU A 166 0.06 1.92 6.81
CA GLU A 166 1.52 1.82 6.79
C GLU A 166 2.00 0.38 6.54
N MET A 167 1.35 -0.62 7.15
CA MET A 167 1.69 -2.03 6.94
C MET A 167 1.40 -2.46 5.50
N HIS A 168 0.21 -2.15 4.97
CA HIS A 168 -0.14 -2.53 3.59
C HIS A 168 0.78 -1.87 2.57
N LEU A 169 1.11 -0.58 2.74
CA LEU A 169 2.01 0.12 1.82
C LEU A 169 3.46 -0.34 1.95
N SER A 170 3.97 -0.60 3.15
CA SER A 170 5.32 -1.15 3.35
C SER A 170 5.47 -2.50 2.63
N ILE A 171 4.53 -3.41 2.87
CA ILE A 171 4.55 -4.75 2.25
C ILE A 171 4.44 -4.64 0.73
N LEU A 172 3.55 -3.78 0.22
CA LEU A 172 3.42 -3.54 -1.22
C LEU A 172 4.75 -3.10 -1.87
N LEU A 173 5.46 -2.16 -1.22
CA LEU A 173 6.74 -1.65 -1.73
C LEU A 173 7.80 -2.77 -1.77
N GLU A 174 7.83 -3.62 -0.76
CA GLU A 174 8.81 -4.70 -0.61
C GLU A 174 8.61 -5.89 -1.56
N LEU A 175 7.50 -5.94 -2.31
CA LEU A 175 7.26 -6.98 -3.31
C LEU A 175 8.27 -6.98 -4.47
N HIS A 176 8.96 -5.86 -4.70
CA HIS A 176 9.99 -5.77 -5.74
C HIS A 176 11.07 -4.76 -5.41
N GLU A 177 12.31 -5.20 -5.46
CA GLU A 177 13.49 -4.38 -5.28
C GLU A 177 14.29 -4.28 -6.58
N VAL A 178 14.86 -3.10 -6.84
CA VAL A 178 15.91 -2.92 -7.84
C VAL A 178 17.17 -2.40 -7.20
N GLU A 179 18.31 -2.81 -7.73
CA GLU A 179 19.62 -2.36 -7.23
C GLU A 179 19.87 -0.88 -7.54
N ASP A 180 19.37 -0.39 -8.67
CA ASP A 180 19.71 0.91 -9.22
C ASP A 180 18.48 1.62 -9.83
N VAL A 181 18.41 2.95 -9.64
CA VAL A 181 17.36 3.82 -10.16
C VAL A 181 17.28 3.84 -11.69
N SER A 182 18.38 3.54 -12.39
CA SER A 182 18.42 3.37 -13.85
C SER A 182 17.45 2.31 -14.35
N MET A 183 17.22 1.25 -13.57
CA MET A 183 16.20 0.25 -13.91
C MET A 183 14.79 0.83 -13.88
N ALA A 184 14.53 1.75 -12.96
CA ALA A 184 13.23 2.44 -12.89
C ALA A 184 12.99 3.35 -14.09
N PHE A 185 14.00 4.07 -14.58
CA PHE A 185 13.89 4.82 -15.83
C PHE A 185 13.74 3.92 -17.06
N LYS A 186 14.48 2.80 -17.09
CA LYS A 186 14.43 1.85 -18.21
C LYS A 186 13.07 1.18 -18.36
N LEU A 187 12.44 0.81 -17.24
CA LEU A 187 11.23 -0.01 -17.19
C LEU A 187 9.98 0.80 -16.84
N PHE A 188 10.07 2.14 -16.80
CA PHE A 188 8.98 3.00 -16.34
C PHE A 188 7.66 2.70 -17.07
N SER A 189 7.60 2.80 -18.40
CA SER A 189 6.35 2.54 -19.14
C SER A 189 5.87 1.10 -18.99
N THR A 190 6.80 0.13 -18.89
CA THR A 190 6.45 -1.28 -18.65
C THR A 190 5.71 -1.41 -17.32
N TRP A 191 6.26 -0.87 -16.24
CA TRP A 191 5.65 -0.94 -14.92
C TRP A 191 4.36 -0.15 -14.81
N ILE A 192 4.26 1.02 -15.44
CA ILE A 192 3.01 1.78 -15.47
C ILE A 192 1.92 0.99 -16.19
N ASN A 193 2.23 0.35 -17.32
CA ASN A 193 1.25 -0.46 -18.06
C ASN A 193 0.84 -1.72 -17.27
N GLU A 194 1.80 -2.41 -16.63
CA GLU A 194 1.49 -3.52 -15.70
C GLU A 194 0.56 -3.06 -14.57
N GLY A 195 0.80 -1.88 -14.00
CA GLY A 195 -0.04 -1.26 -12.98
C GLY A 195 -1.46 -0.96 -13.46
N VAL A 196 -1.62 -0.72 -14.76
CA VAL A 196 -2.90 -0.39 -15.38
C VAL A 196 -3.71 -1.65 -15.72
N ASP A 197 -3.09 -2.65 -16.32
CA ASP A 197 -3.79 -3.80 -16.92
C ASP A 197 -3.69 -5.10 -16.12
N GLU A 198 -2.60 -5.31 -15.38
CA GLU A 198 -2.28 -6.61 -14.76
C GLU A 198 -2.44 -6.57 -13.23
N LEU A 199 -1.88 -5.55 -12.58
CA LEU A 199 -1.79 -5.44 -11.12
C LEU A 199 -3.03 -4.75 -10.52
N THR A 200 -4.21 -5.28 -10.85
CA THR A 200 -5.52 -4.74 -10.43
C THR A 200 -5.72 -4.68 -8.91
N PHE A 201 -4.96 -5.47 -8.14
CA PHE A 201 -5.00 -5.45 -6.68
C PHE A 201 -4.42 -4.15 -6.10
N VAL A 202 -3.43 -3.52 -6.76
CA VAL A 202 -2.87 -2.23 -6.31
C VAL A 202 -3.92 -1.12 -6.44
N LYS A 203 -4.64 -1.10 -7.57
CA LYS A 203 -5.79 -0.21 -7.75
C LYS A 203 -6.88 -0.47 -6.72
N SER A 204 -7.14 -1.74 -6.39
CA SER A 204 -8.10 -2.12 -5.35
C SER A 204 -7.67 -1.61 -3.96
N LEU A 205 -6.37 -1.75 -3.61
CA LEU A 205 -5.81 -1.21 -2.38
C LEU A 205 -5.99 0.31 -2.29
N THR A 206 -5.60 1.04 -3.34
CA THR A 206 -5.70 2.51 -3.38
C THR A 206 -7.14 3.02 -3.48
N GLY A 207 -8.03 2.23 -4.09
CA GLY A 207 -9.41 2.61 -4.38
C GLY A 207 -10.46 2.16 -3.34
N LYS A 208 -10.20 1.10 -2.57
CA LYS A 208 -11.16 0.54 -1.58
C LYS A 208 -10.78 0.87 -0.14
N LEU A 209 -9.62 0.41 0.32
CA LEU A 209 -9.23 0.49 1.74
C LEU A 209 -9.10 1.95 2.20
N LEU A 210 -8.57 2.81 1.32
CA LEU A 210 -8.01 4.11 1.72
C LEU A 210 -8.50 5.27 0.85
N VAL A 211 -9.68 5.13 0.24
CA VAL A 211 -10.24 6.15 -0.66
C VAL A 211 -10.37 7.53 -0.01
N ARG A 212 -10.54 7.58 1.32
CA ARG A 212 -10.64 8.81 2.12
C ARG A 212 -9.30 9.31 2.66
N HIS A 213 -8.22 8.54 2.50
CA HIS A 213 -6.89 8.79 3.08
C HIS A 213 -5.79 8.85 2.00
N GLN A 214 -6.15 9.23 0.78
CA GLN A 214 -5.22 9.29 -0.36
C GLN A 214 -4.03 10.24 -0.12
N LYS A 215 -4.23 11.32 0.64
CA LYS A 215 -3.15 12.27 0.97
C LYS A 215 -2.14 11.64 1.91
N GLU A 216 -2.62 10.92 2.92
CA GLU A 216 -1.82 10.19 3.89
C GLU A 216 -1.03 9.08 3.19
N MET A 217 -1.64 8.36 2.23
CA MET A 217 -0.94 7.39 1.39
C MET A 217 0.19 8.04 0.59
N LEU A 218 -0.09 9.13 -0.14
CA LEU A 218 0.95 9.84 -0.90
C LEU A 218 2.05 10.36 0.02
N ASN A 219 1.69 10.91 1.19
CA ASN A 219 2.66 11.38 2.16
C ASN A 219 3.58 10.25 2.65
N PHE A 220 3.01 9.07 2.96
CA PHE A 220 3.78 7.89 3.32
C PHE A 220 4.71 7.46 2.19
N LEU A 221 4.19 7.27 0.97
CA LEU A 221 4.96 6.88 -0.20
C LEU A 221 6.12 7.85 -0.47
N PHE A 222 5.84 9.16 -0.43
CA PHE A 222 6.82 10.22 -0.66
C PHE A 222 7.89 10.31 0.43
N LYS A 223 7.55 9.96 1.67
CA LYS A 223 8.51 9.87 2.78
C LYS A 223 9.41 8.66 2.61
N MET A 224 8.84 7.50 2.29
CA MET A 224 9.59 6.25 2.08
C MET A 224 10.56 6.37 0.91
N SER A 225 10.12 6.95 -0.20
CA SER A 225 10.93 7.13 -1.40
C SER A 225 12.03 8.18 -1.25
N ALA A 226 11.95 9.03 -0.22
CA ALA A 226 13.00 9.99 0.12
C ALA A 226 14.10 9.43 1.04
N THR A 227 13.99 8.18 1.48
CA THR A 227 15.03 7.53 2.30
C THR A 227 16.31 7.27 1.50
N SER A 228 17.46 7.27 2.18
CA SER A 228 18.73 6.91 1.56
C SER A 228 18.68 5.42 1.14
N ASN A 229 19.08 5.12 -0.10
CA ASN A 229 19.07 3.78 -0.69
C ASN A 229 17.68 3.20 -0.97
N PHE A 230 16.71 4.04 -1.35
CA PHE A 230 15.40 3.55 -1.78
C PHE A 230 15.49 2.64 -3.02
N LYS A 231 14.94 1.42 -2.91
CA LYS A 231 14.99 0.36 -3.96
C LYS A 231 13.62 -0.08 -4.48
N HIS A 232 12.53 0.36 -3.89
CA HIS A 232 11.17 -0.16 -4.14
C HIS A 232 10.43 0.57 -5.28
N TRP A 233 11.14 0.84 -6.37
CA TRP A 233 10.66 1.76 -7.42
C TRP A 233 9.40 1.28 -8.14
N LYS A 234 9.30 -0.02 -8.47
CA LYS A 234 8.18 -0.57 -9.25
C LYS A 234 6.84 -0.27 -8.60
N TYR A 235 6.63 -0.79 -7.40
CA TYR A 235 5.36 -0.63 -6.69
C TYR A 235 5.14 0.78 -6.15
N TYR A 236 6.20 1.55 -5.89
CA TYR A 236 6.08 2.97 -5.61
C TYR A 236 5.46 3.75 -6.77
N LEU A 237 5.98 3.57 -7.99
CA LEU A 237 5.49 4.28 -9.16
C LEU A 237 4.06 3.86 -9.49
N ILE A 238 3.76 2.56 -9.43
CA ILE A 238 2.41 2.03 -9.65
C ILE A 238 1.43 2.55 -8.60
N ALA A 239 1.80 2.61 -7.33
CA ALA A 239 0.92 3.12 -6.27
C ALA A 239 0.66 4.62 -6.43
N VAL A 240 1.69 5.43 -6.70
CA VAL A 240 1.55 6.87 -6.96
C VAL A 240 0.62 7.11 -8.17
N GLN A 241 0.84 6.37 -9.25
CA GLN A 241 0.01 6.44 -10.45
C GLN A 241 -1.44 6.00 -10.20
N SER A 242 -1.64 4.92 -9.45
CA SER A 242 -2.97 4.41 -9.09
C SER A 242 -3.76 5.43 -8.26
N ILE A 243 -3.11 6.09 -7.30
CA ILE A 243 -3.73 7.15 -6.48
C ILE A 243 -4.05 8.39 -7.35
N ALA A 244 -3.11 8.82 -8.19
CA ALA A 244 -3.32 9.97 -9.08
C ALA A 244 -4.48 9.72 -10.08
N SER A 245 -4.65 8.47 -10.53
CA SER A 245 -5.72 8.06 -11.45
C SER A 245 -7.12 8.13 -10.86
N LEU A 246 -7.27 8.21 -9.52
CA LEU A 246 -8.56 8.40 -8.86
C LEU A 246 -9.15 9.81 -9.09
N ASN A 247 -8.36 10.72 -9.68
CA ASN A 247 -8.76 12.05 -10.12
C ASN A 247 -9.43 12.91 -9.03
N ASN A 248 -9.03 12.72 -7.76
CA ASN A 248 -9.47 13.57 -6.67
C ASN A 248 -8.70 14.90 -6.70
N THR A 249 -9.42 16.02 -6.79
CA THR A 249 -8.85 17.37 -6.91
C THR A 249 -7.89 17.71 -5.76
N GLU A 250 -8.22 17.34 -4.53
CA GLU A 250 -7.39 17.66 -3.37
C GLU A 250 -6.10 16.83 -3.36
N THR A 251 -6.20 15.55 -3.74
CA THR A 251 -5.05 14.64 -3.88
C THR A 251 -4.10 15.09 -5.00
N ILE A 252 -4.65 15.51 -6.15
CA ILE A 252 -3.86 16.07 -7.26
C ILE A 252 -3.16 17.36 -6.82
N SER A 253 -3.86 18.25 -6.12
CA SER A 253 -3.28 19.48 -5.58
C SER A 253 -2.15 19.19 -4.60
N PHE A 254 -2.32 18.19 -3.72
CA PHE A 254 -1.29 17.73 -2.80
C PHE A 254 -0.05 17.21 -3.53
N ALA A 255 -0.22 16.35 -4.54
CA ALA A 255 0.88 15.84 -5.35
C ALA A 255 1.64 16.96 -6.09
N LYS A 256 0.92 17.92 -6.69
CA LYS A 256 1.53 19.09 -7.35
C LYS A 256 2.32 19.95 -6.36
N LYS A 257 1.79 20.19 -5.15
CA LYS A 257 2.50 20.91 -4.09
C LYS A 257 3.78 20.17 -3.67
N TYR A 258 3.72 18.85 -3.54
CA TYR A 258 4.89 18.03 -3.25
C TYR A 258 5.96 18.15 -4.33
N LEU A 259 5.61 17.98 -5.62
CA LEU A 259 6.57 18.08 -6.72
C LEU A 259 7.25 19.46 -6.78
N LYS A 260 6.47 20.54 -6.56
CA LYS A 260 7.02 21.90 -6.45
C LYS A 260 8.01 22.03 -5.29
N SER A 261 7.63 21.56 -4.11
CA SER A 261 8.50 21.60 -2.92
C SER A 261 9.76 20.75 -3.11
N ARG A 262 9.64 19.60 -3.80
CA ARG A 262 10.74 18.70 -4.09
C ARG A 262 11.73 19.32 -5.08
N LEU A 263 11.26 20.07 -6.08
CA LEU A 263 12.14 20.86 -6.95
C LEU A 263 12.93 21.91 -6.18
N LEU A 264 12.30 22.66 -5.28
CA LEU A 264 13.01 23.63 -4.43
C LEU A 264 14.06 22.94 -3.56
N HIS A 265 13.73 21.78 -3.00
CA HIS A 265 14.65 20.99 -2.21
C HIS A 265 15.85 20.47 -3.01
N VAL A 266 15.61 19.99 -4.24
CA VAL A 266 16.67 19.60 -5.19
C VAL A 266 17.58 20.77 -5.50
N ALA A 267 17.01 21.95 -5.75
CA ALA A 267 17.76 23.16 -6.05
C ALA A 267 18.64 23.63 -4.88
N SER A 268 18.19 23.41 -3.64
CA SER A 268 18.95 23.78 -2.44
C SER A 268 20.03 22.76 -2.05
N LEU A 269 19.79 21.46 -2.25
CA LEU A 269 20.73 20.41 -1.84
C LEU A 269 21.74 20.01 -2.93
N GLY A 270 21.40 20.18 -4.21
CA GLY A 270 22.26 19.70 -5.30
C GLY A 270 22.36 18.17 -5.38
N CYS A 271 21.34 17.44 -4.92
CA CYS A 271 21.37 15.97 -4.86
C CYS A 271 20.77 15.33 -6.12
N GLN A 272 21.58 14.53 -6.84
CA GLN A 272 21.16 13.83 -8.05
C GLN A 272 20.03 12.82 -7.79
N LEU A 273 20.11 12.01 -6.73
CA LEU A 273 19.05 11.06 -6.40
C LEU A 273 17.71 11.75 -6.18
N SER A 274 17.71 12.93 -5.55
CA SER A 274 16.50 13.74 -5.37
C SER A 274 15.93 14.26 -6.69
N MET A 275 16.78 14.57 -7.67
CA MET A 275 16.36 14.95 -9.03
C MET A 275 15.74 13.76 -9.76
N LEU A 276 16.39 12.59 -9.75
CA LEU A 276 15.90 11.38 -10.40
C LEU A 276 14.54 10.96 -9.83
N HIS A 277 14.41 11.03 -8.50
CA HIS A 277 13.14 10.84 -7.82
C HIS A 277 12.09 11.83 -8.31
N LEU A 278 12.39 13.15 -8.34
CA LEU A 278 11.45 14.17 -8.81
C LEU A 278 10.92 13.83 -10.22
N LEU A 279 11.81 13.45 -11.14
CA LEU A 279 11.45 13.12 -12.52
C LEU A 279 10.53 11.90 -12.57
N LEU A 280 10.88 10.79 -11.92
CA LEU A 280 10.07 9.57 -11.92
C LEU A 280 8.71 9.77 -11.24
N THR A 281 8.66 10.45 -10.09
CA THR A 281 7.39 10.75 -9.42
C THR A 281 6.50 11.64 -10.27
N ALA A 282 7.06 12.64 -10.96
CA ALA A 282 6.30 13.51 -11.85
C ALA A 282 5.68 12.74 -13.01
N ARG A 283 6.38 11.76 -13.58
CA ARG A 283 5.83 10.88 -14.61
C ARG A 283 4.68 10.02 -14.08
N ALA A 284 4.87 9.39 -12.93
CA ALA A 284 3.84 8.55 -12.31
C ALA A 284 2.56 9.35 -12.01
N VAL A 285 2.70 10.57 -11.49
CA VAL A 285 1.57 11.49 -11.24
C VAL A 285 0.90 11.95 -12.54
N ALA A 286 1.63 12.04 -13.65
CA ALA A 286 1.08 12.42 -14.96
C ALA A 286 0.39 11.26 -15.71
N ALA A 287 0.74 10.01 -15.38
CA ALA A 287 0.29 8.80 -16.06
C ALA A 287 -1.09 8.29 -15.57
N THR A 288 -2.10 9.15 -15.60
CA THR A 288 -3.41 8.89 -14.95
C THR A 288 -4.46 8.25 -15.85
N THR A 289 -4.15 8.01 -17.13
CA THR A 289 -5.11 7.52 -18.11
C THR A 289 -4.59 6.29 -18.84
N LEU A 290 -5.50 5.55 -19.50
CA LEU A 290 -5.16 4.48 -20.43
C LEU A 290 -4.52 5.02 -21.74
N ASN A 291 -4.60 6.33 -21.98
CA ASN A 291 -4.07 6.95 -23.18
C ASN A 291 -2.63 7.42 -22.94
N ILE A 292 -1.68 6.71 -23.53
CA ILE A 292 -0.24 7.01 -23.42
C ILE A 292 0.07 8.44 -23.88
N GLN A 293 -0.51 8.90 -24.99
CA GLN A 293 -0.28 10.26 -25.49
C GLN A 293 -0.76 11.32 -24.50
N GLN A 294 -1.93 11.12 -23.91
CA GLN A 294 -2.46 12.04 -22.90
C GLN A 294 -1.56 12.08 -21.65
N ASN A 295 -1.01 10.93 -21.24
CA ASN A 295 -0.06 10.85 -20.12
C ASN A 295 1.24 11.61 -20.44
N LEU A 296 1.75 11.50 -21.66
CA LEU A 296 2.91 12.26 -22.15
C LEU A 296 2.62 13.77 -22.18
N ASP A 297 1.44 14.17 -22.66
CA ASP A 297 1.03 15.58 -22.68
C ASP A 297 0.91 16.16 -21.27
N ASN A 298 0.37 15.40 -20.32
CA ASN A 298 0.31 15.79 -18.90
C ASN A 298 1.71 15.99 -18.32
N TYR A 299 2.65 15.08 -18.64
CA TYR A 299 4.03 15.21 -18.19
C TYR A 299 4.73 16.42 -18.85
N ALA A 300 4.48 16.65 -20.15
CA ALA A 300 5.00 17.81 -20.86
C ALA A 300 4.50 19.13 -20.27
N GLN A 301 3.23 19.21 -19.88
CA GLN A 301 2.68 20.37 -19.17
C GLN A 301 3.38 20.60 -17.84
N TRP A 302 3.56 19.55 -17.04
CA TRP A 302 4.31 19.64 -15.78
C TRP A 302 5.76 20.10 -16.03
N TYR A 303 6.45 19.49 -17.00
CA TYR A 303 7.84 19.81 -17.30
C TYR A 303 7.97 21.26 -17.78
N LYS A 304 7.07 21.76 -18.62
CA LYS A 304 7.02 23.17 -19.03
C LYS A 304 6.87 24.10 -17.82
N GLN A 305 5.90 23.83 -16.97
CA GLN A 305 5.58 24.69 -15.83
C GLN A 305 6.68 24.71 -14.77
N TYR A 306 7.31 23.57 -14.49
CA TYR A 306 8.23 23.45 -13.36
C TYR A 306 9.70 23.43 -13.75
N ILE A 307 10.05 23.00 -14.97
CA ILE A 307 11.44 23.00 -15.47
C ILE A 307 11.63 24.10 -16.52
N GLY A 308 10.71 24.24 -17.47
CA GLY A 308 10.78 25.28 -18.52
C GLY A 308 10.75 26.70 -17.95
N GLU A 309 9.97 26.90 -16.89
CA GLU A 309 9.70 28.18 -16.25
C GLU A 309 10.36 28.30 -14.86
N MET A 310 11.34 27.44 -14.55
CA MET A 310 11.91 27.33 -13.20
C MET A 310 12.64 28.60 -12.72
N SER A 311 13.09 29.47 -13.62
CA SER A 311 13.72 30.75 -13.26
C SER A 311 12.80 31.72 -12.55
N TYR A 312 11.47 31.59 -12.68
CA TYR A 312 10.52 32.43 -11.96
C TYR A 312 10.43 32.06 -10.47
N GLY A 313 10.89 30.87 -10.08
CA GLY A 313 10.81 30.37 -8.71
C GLY A 313 12.16 30.06 -8.05
N LEU A 314 13.26 30.11 -8.80
CA LEU A 314 14.61 29.77 -8.34
C LEU A 314 15.56 30.96 -8.46
N SER A 315 16.52 31.06 -7.54
CA SER A 315 17.66 31.97 -7.70
C SER A 315 18.55 31.55 -8.88
N ASN A 316 19.44 32.43 -9.34
CA ASN A 316 20.40 32.09 -10.41
C ASN A 316 21.28 30.89 -10.06
N GLU A 317 21.73 30.79 -8.80
CA GLU A 317 22.53 29.66 -8.32
C GLU A 317 21.72 28.36 -8.31
N GLN A 318 20.51 28.41 -7.76
CA GLN A 318 19.57 27.28 -7.73
C GLN A 318 19.21 26.79 -9.14
N PHE A 319 19.02 27.72 -10.08
CA PHE A 319 18.79 27.41 -11.49
C PHE A 319 19.98 26.64 -12.11
N GLN A 320 21.21 27.09 -11.85
CA GLN A 320 22.42 26.42 -12.33
C GLN A 320 22.57 25.02 -11.73
N ILE A 321 22.31 24.87 -10.42
CA ILE A 321 22.32 23.58 -9.73
C ILE A 321 21.34 22.60 -10.40
N VAL A 322 20.08 23.03 -10.58
CA VAL A 322 19.05 22.19 -11.22
C VAL A 322 19.43 21.81 -12.65
N LEU A 323 19.95 22.75 -13.45
CA LEU A 323 20.39 22.46 -14.81
C LEU A 323 21.53 21.45 -14.88
N ASN A 324 22.53 21.59 -14.01
CA ASN A 324 23.65 20.64 -13.96
C ASN A 324 23.16 19.25 -13.58
N LEU A 325 22.26 19.15 -12.59
CA LEU A 325 21.64 17.88 -12.22
C LEU A 325 20.81 17.27 -13.35
N LEU A 326 20.06 18.08 -14.11
CA LEU A 326 19.33 17.61 -15.29
C LEU A 326 20.29 17.10 -16.37
N ASP A 327 21.39 17.83 -16.63
CA ASP A 327 22.43 17.42 -17.57
C ASP A 327 23.09 16.10 -17.17
N ASP A 328 23.41 15.95 -15.89
CA ASP A 328 23.95 14.71 -15.33
C ASP A 328 22.93 13.57 -15.38
N SER A 329 21.63 13.87 -15.33
CA SER A 329 20.57 12.86 -15.35
C SER A 329 20.22 12.34 -16.74
N VAL A 330 20.63 13.01 -17.83
CA VAL A 330 20.25 12.65 -19.21
C VAL A 330 20.56 11.19 -19.55
N HIS A 331 21.63 10.62 -19.01
CA HIS A 331 22.03 9.25 -19.35
C HIS A 331 21.09 8.17 -18.79
N TYR A 332 20.30 8.48 -17.76
CA TYR A 332 19.27 7.58 -17.25
C TYR A 332 18.05 7.49 -18.17
N GLU A 333 17.84 8.50 -19.02
CA GLU A 333 16.67 8.58 -19.88
C GLU A 333 16.76 7.61 -21.05
N LEU A 334 16.13 6.44 -20.92
CA LEU A 334 16.11 5.43 -21.97
C LEU A 334 14.80 5.40 -22.77
N GLU A 335 13.77 6.08 -22.28
CA GLU A 335 12.48 6.19 -22.94
C GLU A 335 12.45 7.38 -23.90
N ILE A 336 12.31 7.07 -25.20
CA ILE A 336 12.38 8.05 -26.29
C ILE A 336 11.37 9.17 -26.09
N ASP A 337 10.10 8.85 -25.79
CA ASP A 337 9.02 9.83 -25.71
C ASP A 337 9.25 10.88 -24.61
N TYR A 338 9.75 10.45 -23.45
CA TYR A 338 10.08 11.37 -22.37
C TYR A 338 11.31 12.25 -22.69
N LEU A 339 12.32 11.67 -23.34
CA LEU A 339 13.51 12.41 -23.77
C LEU A 339 13.18 13.43 -24.88
N GLU A 340 12.19 13.14 -25.74
CA GLU A 340 11.66 14.10 -26.72
C GLU A 340 11.06 15.33 -26.03
N ILE A 341 10.27 15.13 -24.98
CA ILE A 341 9.70 16.21 -24.16
C ILE A 341 10.83 17.07 -23.58
N HIS A 342 11.86 16.43 -23.00
CA HIS A 342 13.02 17.12 -22.43
C HIS A 342 13.79 17.90 -23.50
N ALA A 343 13.94 17.37 -24.71
CA ALA A 343 14.64 18.05 -25.80
C ALA A 343 13.83 19.22 -26.40
N ALA A 344 12.50 19.10 -26.45
CA ALA A 344 11.61 20.03 -27.15
C ALA A 344 11.20 21.25 -26.31
N ILE A 345 10.90 21.07 -25.02
CA ILE A 345 10.38 22.15 -24.18
C ILE A 345 11.47 23.20 -23.93
N ALA A 346 11.22 24.47 -24.24
CA ALA A 346 12.14 25.56 -23.96
C ALA A 346 12.34 25.77 -22.44
N ILE A 347 13.56 26.14 -22.04
CA ILE A 347 13.89 26.53 -20.66
C ILE A 347 14.31 28.00 -20.67
N SER A 348 13.67 28.81 -19.82
CA SER A 348 13.97 30.22 -19.64
C SER A 348 14.69 30.46 -18.30
N PRO A 349 15.67 31.40 -18.25
CA PRO A 349 16.28 32.08 -19.39
C PRO A 349 17.13 31.09 -20.20
N GLY A 350 17.22 31.33 -21.51
CA GLY A 350 18.19 30.63 -22.36
C GLY A 350 19.63 30.95 -21.95
N GLY A 351 20.60 30.26 -22.56
CA GLY A 351 22.01 30.52 -22.31
C GLY A 351 22.88 29.31 -22.59
N LYS A 352 24.18 29.43 -22.34
CA LYS A 352 25.15 28.37 -22.64
C LYS A 352 24.83 27.04 -21.93
N LEU A 353 24.46 27.09 -20.65
CA LEU A 353 24.11 25.90 -19.86
C LEU A 353 22.85 25.20 -20.40
N VAL A 354 21.79 25.97 -20.70
CA VAL A 354 20.57 25.41 -21.32
C VAL A 354 20.87 24.81 -22.68
N GLN A 355 21.66 25.49 -23.52
CA GLN A 355 22.05 24.98 -24.84
C GLN A 355 22.87 23.69 -24.74
N ALA A 356 23.79 23.59 -23.78
CA ALA A 356 24.55 22.37 -23.52
C ALA A 356 23.62 21.21 -23.14
N TYR A 357 22.74 21.42 -22.16
CA TYR A 357 21.73 20.43 -21.75
C TYR A 357 20.86 19.97 -22.93
N LYS A 358 20.28 20.91 -23.69
CA LYS A 358 19.44 20.58 -24.86
C LYS A 358 20.20 19.83 -25.94
N THR A 359 21.47 20.17 -26.16
CA THR A 359 22.34 19.47 -27.12
C THR A 359 22.61 18.04 -26.66
N LYS A 360 22.84 17.83 -25.36
CA LYS A 360 23.01 16.51 -24.75
C LYS A 360 21.75 15.66 -24.90
N CYS A 361 20.57 16.21 -24.61
CA CYS A 361 19.28 15.54 -24.83
C CYS A 361 19.11 15.13 -26.29
N LYS A 362 19.33 16.04 -27.25
CA LYS A 362 19.19 15.76 -28.69
C LYS A 362 20.18 14.70 -29.18
N SER A 363 21.42 14.74 -28.70
CA SER A 363 22.46 13.78 -29.06
C SER A 363 22.14 12.39 -28.52
N HIS A 364 21.70 12.31 -27.26
CA HIS A 364 21.26 11.06 -26.64
C HIS A 364 20.01 10.47 -27.33
N LEU A 365 19.04 11.33 -27.67
CA LEU A 365 17.85 10.95 -28.42
C LEU A 365 18.20 10.37 -29.79
N ALA A 366 19.11 11.00 -30.53
CA ALA A 366 19.57 10.50 -31.82
C ALA A 366 20.23 9.12 -31.68
N ARG A 367 21.02 8.90 -30.63
CA ARG A 367 21.63 7.60 -30.31
C ARG A 367 20.59 6.52 -30.03
N LEU A 368 19.57 6.80 -29.22
CA LEU A 368 18.50 5.84 -28.92
C LEU A 368 17.67 5.49 -30.16
N LYS A 369 17.30 6.49 -30.96
CA LYS A 369 16.56 6.26 -32.22
C LYS A 369 17.36 5.43 -33.22
N ALA A 370 18.67 5.67 -33.35
CA ALA A 370 19.54 4.87 -34.21
C ALA A 370 19.62 3.41 -33.72
N ALA A 371 19.73 3.19 -32.41
CA ALA A 371 19.76 1.85 -31.82
C ALA A 371 18.44 1.08 -32.01
N SER A 372 17.29 1.76 -31.93
CA SER A 372 15.97 1.15 -32.19
C SER A 372 15.85 0.67 -33.64
N LYS A 373 16.20 1.52 -34.61
CA LYS A 373 16.15 1.17 -36.04
C LYS A 373 17.03 -0.03 -36.41
N GLN A 374 18.15 -0.22 -35.70
CA GLN A 374 19.02 -1.39 -35.91
C GLN A 374 18.44 -2.68 -35.35
N LYS A 375 17.58 -2.60 -34.32
CA LYS A 375 16.86 -3.76 -33.79
C LYS A 375 15.68 -4.15 -34.66
N ASP A 376 14.98 -3.18 -35.25
CA ASP A 376 13.83 -3.45 -36.12
C ASP A 376 14.22 -4.06 -37.49
N ASN A 377 15.50 -3.92 -37.87
CA ASN A 377 16.07 -4.47 -39.10
C ASN A 377 16.77 -5.83 -38.91
N LYS A 378 16.74 -6.41 -37.70
CA LYS A 378 17.23 -7.75 -37.38
C LYS A 378 16.06 -8.64 -37.00
#